data_AF-A0A1F8F2Z0-F1
#
_entry.id   AF-A0A1F8F2Z0-F1
#
_cell.length_a   1.000
_cell.length_b   1.000
_cell.length_c   1.000
_cell.angle_alpha   90.00
_cell.angle_beta   90.00
_cell.angle_gamma   90.00
#
_symmetry.space_group_name_H-M   'P 1'
#
loop_
_entity.id
_entity.type
_entity.pdbx_description
1 polymer ?
#
loop_
_entity_poly.entity_id
_entity_poly.type
_entity_poly.pdbx_seq_one_letter_code
_entity_poly.pdbx_strand_id
1 'polypeptide(L)'
;MFLTFSGGRSYMLFAAFRTLSIGARCDHLRGTEIKLRISFQLFVYIVFIVFQVLDGVFTYYGVTHTKAGMNYEANPILIFYMNLIGVTETVVVAKSVAIILGTIMYFEKIRLTLGCLLFLNIFYLPFIVAHVLVLTRFFGFYN
;
A
#
# COMPACT_ATOMS: atom_id res chain seq x y z
N MET A 1 -67.26 28.51 -24.86
CA MET A 1 -66.14 27.93 -25.62
C MET A 1 -64.86 28.31 -24.88
N PHE A 2 -64.47 27.49 -23.90
CA PHE A 2 -63.32 27.74 -23.03
C PHE A 2 -62.04 27.25 -23.74
N LEU A 3 -61.11 28.17 -23.99
CA LEU A 3 -59.75 27.85 -24.44
C LEU A 3 -58.94 27.38 -23.24
N THR A 4 -58.70 26.07 -23.16
CA THR A 4 -57.76 25.44 -22.22
C THR A 4 -56.49 25.04 -22.98
N PHE A 5 -55.43 25.86 -22.92
CA PHE A 5 -54.08 25.42 -23.26
C PHE A 5 -53.02 26.25 -22.54
N SER A 6 -52.76 25.94 -21.27
CA SER A 6 -51.57 26.41 -20.54
C SER A 6 -51.26 25.40 -19.44
N GLY A 7 -50.26 24.56 -19.64
CA GLY A 7 -49.84 23.57 -18.65
C GLY A 7 -48.55 22.86 -19.02
N GLY A 8 -48.37 22.52 -20.30
CA GLY A 8 -47.32 21.64 -20.84
C GLY A 8 -45.85 21.93 -20.47
N ARG A 9 -45.49 23.20 -20.25
CA ARG A 9 -44.07 23.62 -20.21
C ARG A 9 -43.44 23.53 -18.83
N SER A 10 -44.22 23.60 -17.75
CA SER A 10 -43.67 23.65 -16.39
C SER A 10 -43.11 22.30 -15.92
N TYR A 11 -43.73 21.19 -16.32
CA TYR A 11 -43.28 19.85 -15.91
C TYR A 11 -41.98 19.42 -16.60
N MET A 12 -41.78 19.82 -17.86
CA MET A 12 -40.55 19.53 -18.61
C MET A 12 -39.34 20.27 -18.03
N LEU A 13 -39.52 21.54 -17.64
CA LEU A 13 -38.49 22.33 -16.97
C LEU A 13 -38.12 21.73 -15.60
N PHE A 14 -39.10 21.25 -14.84
CA PHE A 14 -38.86 20.61 -13.54
C PHE A 14 -38.14 19.26 -13.68
N ALA A 15 -38.50 18.46 -14.69
CA ALA A 15 -37.84 17.19 -15.00
C ALA A 15 -36.37 17.41 -15.42
N ALA A 16 -36.11 18.39 -16.28
CA ALA A 16 -34.77 18.77 -16.73
C ALA A 16 -33.88 19.29 -15.58
N PHE A 17 -34.44 20.12 -14.69
CA PHE A 17 -33.73 20.58 -13.49
C PHE A 17 -33.36 19.43 -12.54
N ARG A 18 -34.26 18.46 -12.37
CA ARG A 18 -33.97 17.23 -11.60
C ARG A 18 -32.87 16.41 -12.24
N THR A 19 -32.84 16.29 -13.58
CA THR A 19 -31.81 15.51 -14.28
C THR A 19 -30.43 16.18 -14.16
N LEU A 20 -30.38 17.51 -14.28
CA LEU A 20 -29.16 18.30 -14.08
C LEU A 20 -28.64 18.21 -12.63
N SER A 21 -29.52 18.28 -11.62
CA SER A 21 -29.08 18.18 -10.22
C SER A 21 -28.60 16.77 -9.86
N ILE A 22 -29.22 15.72 -10.43
CA ILE A 22 -28.77 14.33 -10.27
C ILE A 22 -27.43 14.11 -10.99
N GLY A 23 -27.24 14.66 -12.19
CA GLY A 23 -25.98 14.59 -12.93
C GLY A 23 -24.82 15.24 -12.17
N ALA A 24 -25.01 16.48 -11.70
CA ALA A 24 -24.00 17.19 -10.90
C ALA A 24 -23.66 16.46 -9.59
N ARG A 25 -24.64 15.82 -8.95
CA ARG A 25 -24.44 15.02 -7.75
C ARG A 25 -23.68 13.72 -8.05
N CYS A 26 -23.98 13.05 -9.16
CA CYS A 26 -23.26 11.86 -9.63
C CYS A 26 -21.80 12.18 -9.98
N ASP A 27 -21.53 13.31 -10.64
CA ASP A 27 -20.17 13.73 -10.99
C ASP A 27 -19.36 14.11 -9.75
N HIS A 28 -19.99 14.78 -8.78
CA HIS A 28 -19.36 15.08 -7.49
C HIS A 28 -19.03 13.80 -6.71
N LEU A 29 -19.98 12.86 -6.61
CA LEU A 29 -19.77 11.57 -5.94
C LEU A 29 -18.66 10.74 -6.61
N ARG A 30 -18.63 10.75 -7.95
CA ARG A 30 -17.59 10.07 -8.75
C ARG A 30 -16.21 10.71 -8.53
N GLY A 31 -16.15 12.04 -8.41
CA GLY A 31 -14.93 12.77 -8.05
C GLY A 31 -14.41 12.40 -6.64
N THR A 32 -15.30 12.32 -5.65
CA THR A 32 -14.94 11.91 -4.29
C THR A 32 -14.46 10.45 -4.21
N GLU A 33 -15.11 9.53 -4.93
CA GLU A 33 -14.71 8.12 -5.03
C GLU A 33 -13.31 7.96 -5.62
N ILE A 34 -13.02 8.67 -6.72
CA ILE A 34 -11.70 8.64 -7.37
C ILE A 34 -10.62 9.20 -6.45
N LYS A 35 -10.91 10.33 -5.77
CA LYS A 35 -9.95 10.98 -4.86
C LYS A 35 -9.64 10.09 -3.65
N LEU A 36 -10.65 9.44 -3.08
CA LEU A 36 -10.48 8.49 -1.96
C LEU A 36 -9.69 7.25 -2.40
N ARG A 37 -9.97 6.71 -3.59
CA ARG A 37 -9.22 5.56 -4.15
C ARG A 37 -7.74 5.87 -4.36
N ILE A 38 -7.42 7.02 -4.94
CA ILE A 38 -6.02 7.44 -5.17
C ILE A 38 -5.31 7.65 -3.83
N SER A 39 -5.97 8.30 -2.87
CA SER A 39 -5.43 8.52 -1.52
C SER A 39 -5.13 7.20 -0.81
N PHE A 40 -6.04 6.23 -0.90
CA PHE A 40 -5.85 4.91 -0.31
C PHE A 40 -4.74 4.11 -1.00
N GLN A 41 -4.65 4.14 -2.34
CA GLN A 41 -3.57 3.49 -3.09
C GLN A 41 -2.20 4.04 -2.71
N LEU A 42 -2.10 5.37 -2.59
CA LEU A 42 -0.88 6.04 -2.17
C LEU A 42 -0.51 5.65 -0.73
N PHE A 43 -1.49 5.62 0.18
CA PHE A 43 -1.27 5.19 1.56
C PHE A 43 -0.71 3.76 1.63
N VAL A 44 -1.34 2.80 0.94
CA VAL A 44 -0.88 1.40 0.92
C VAL A 44 0.54 1.28 0.36
N TYR A 45 0.86 2.05 -0.69
CA TYR A 45 2.19 2.07 -1.28
C TYR A 45 3.25 2.67 -0.36
N ILE A 46 2.93 3.77 0.33
CA ILE A 46 3.83 4.37 1.33
C ILE A 46 4.09 3.38 2.48
N VAL A 47 3.05 2.74 3.00
CA VAL A 47 3.18 1.72 4.05
C VAL A 47 4.07 0.56 3.58
N PHE A 48 3.90 0.12 2.33
CA PHE A 48 4.74 -0.91 1.72
C PHE A 48 6.22 -0.50 1.68
N ILE A 49 6.54 0.73 1.24
CA ILE A 49 7.93 1.22 1.23
C ILE A 49 8.50 1.22 2.65
N VAL A 50 7.75 1.75 3.62
CA VAL A 50 8.18 1.80 5.02
C VAL A 50 8.46 0.39 5.55
N PHE A 51 7.61 -0.58 5.23
CA PHE A 51 7.81 -1.97 5.64
C PHE A 51 9.04 -2.59 4.99
N GLN A 52 9.31 -2.33 3.71
CA GLN A 52 10.54 -2.82 3.05
C GLN A 52 11.81 -2.25 3.67
N VAL A 53 11.79 -0.96 4.05
CA VAL A 53 12.93 -0.32 4.73
C VAL A 53 13.13 -0.90 6.12
N LEU A 54 12.07 -1.01 6.93
CA LEU A 54 12.14 -1.59 8.27
C LEU A 54 12.62 -3.04 8.23
N ASP A 55 12.07 -3.84 7.33
CA ASP A 55 12.48 -5.22 7.12
C ASP A 55 13.97 -5.31 6.74
N GLY A 56 14.47 -4.42 5.90
CA GLY A 56 15.90 -4.35 5.55
C GLY A 56 16.79 -3.99 6.73
N VAL A 57 16.42 -2.98 7.51
CA VAL A 57 17.15 -2.57 8.72
C VAL A 57 17.19 -3.72 9.72
N PHE A 58 16.06 -4.38 9.93
CA PHE A 58 15.96 -5.50 10.86
C PHE A 58 16.73 -6.73 10.40
N THR A 59 16.69 -7.11 9.12
CA THR A 59 17.54 -8.17 8.58
C THR A 59 19.02 -7.84 8.78
N TYR A 60 19.44 -6.61 8.48
CA TYR A 60 20.84 -6.21 8.65
C TYR A 60 21.28 -6.29 10.11
N TYR A 61 20.54 -5.67 11.03
CA TYR A 61 20.85 -5.71 12.46
C TYR A 61 20.79 -7.13 13.02
N GLY A 62 19.79 -7.90 12.61
CA GLY A 62 19.61 -9.29 13.01
C GLY A 62 20.83 -10.15 12.65
N VAL A 63 21.29 -10.07 11.40
CA VAL A 63 22.44 -10.83 10.91
C VAL A 63 23.76 -10.34 11.50
N THR A 64 23.93 -9.03 11.69
CA THR A 64 25.22 -8.44 12.10
C THR A 64 25.43 -8.36 13.63
N HIS A 65 24.37 -8.12 14.41
CA HIS A 65 24.46 -7.85 15.84
C HIS A 65 23.94 -8.98 16.72
N THR A 66 23.25 -9.98 16.16
CA THR A 66 22.72 -11.12 16.92
C THR A 66 23.66 -12.32 16.86
N LYS A 67 23.72 -13.11 17.94
CA LYS A 67 24.48 -14.37 17.98
C LYS A 67 24.05 -15.41 16.95
N ALA A 68 22.85 -15.26 16.38
CA ALA A 68 22.34 -16.11 15.30
C ALA A 68 23.13 -15.93 13.99
N GLY A 69 23.74 -14.75 13.77
CA GLY A 69 24.47 -14.45 12.54
C GLY A 69 23.59 -14.66 11.30
N MET A 70 24.14 -15.31 10.28
CA MET A 70 23.39 -15.63 9.05
C MET A 70 22.19 -16.57 9.25
N ASN A 71 22.12 -17.32 10.36
CA ASN A 71 20.95 -18.15 10.68
C ASN A 71 19.72 -17.32 11.11
N TYR A 72 19.89 -16.00 11.26
CA TYR A 72 18.77 -15.09 11.48
C TYR A 72 17.86 -14.99 10.25
N GLU A 73 18.43 -15.09 9.05
CA GLU A 73 17.68 -15.01 7.81
C GLU A 73 17.19 -16.40 7.42
N ALA A 74 15.87 -16.56 7.27
CA ALA A 74 15.28 -17.85 6.89
C ALA A 74 15.29 -18.08 5.37
N ASN A 75 15.57 -17.03 4.58
CA ASN A 75 15.58 -17.13 3.13
C ASN A 75 16.95 -17.64 2.62
N PRO A 76 17.03 -18.87 2.08
CA PRO A 76 18.29 -19.46 1.63
C PRO A 76 18.94 -18.70 0.47
N ILE A 77 18.14 -18.01 -0.35
CA ILE A 77 18.64 -17.18 -1.46
C ILE A 77 19.35 -15.95 -0.90
N LEU A 78 18.75 -15.27 0.09
CA LEU A 78 19.42 -14.13 0.73
C LEU A 78 20.70 -14.58 1.42
N ILE A 79 20.67 -15.70 2.17
CA ILE A 79 21.87 -16.23 2.83
C ILE A 79 22.98 -16.49 1.81
N PHE A 80 22.67 -17.08 0.66
CA PHE A 80 23.65 -17.33 -0.40
C PHE A 80 24.30 -16.03 -0.89
N TYR A 81 23.50 -15.00 -1.21
CA TYR A 81 24.04 -13.73 -1.68
C TYR A 81 24.78 -12.97 -0.56
N MET A 82 24.31 -13.03 0.69
CA MET A 82 25.01 -12.44 1.84
C MET A 82 26.43 -13.01 2.00
N ASN A 83 26.61 -14.31 1.73
CA ASN A 83 27.91 -14.96 1.72
C ASN A 83 28.78 -14.56 0.52
N LEU A 84 28.16 -14.25 -0.63
CA LEU A 84 28.87 -13.99 -1.88
C LEU A 84 29.33 -12.54 -2.02
N ILE A 85 28.45 -11.58 -1.71
CA ILE A 85 28.66 -10.15 -1.98
C ILE A 85 28.60 -9.28 -0.73
N GLY A 86 28.29 -9.85 0.43
CA GLY A 86 28.15 -9.14 1.69
C GLY A 86 26.70 -8.88 2.10
N VAL A 87 26.50 -8.70 3.41
CA VAL A 87 25.17 -8.55 4.01
C VAL A 87 24.51 -7.25 3.56
N THR A 88 25.24 -6.15 3.59
CA THR A 88 24.72 -4.81 3.27
C THR A 88 24.26 -4.74 1.81
N GLU A 89 25.10 -5.18 0.90
CA GLU A 89 24.89 -5.18 -0.55
C GLU A 89 23.69 -6.04 -0.90
N THR A 90 23.61 -7.25 -0.32
CA THR A 90 22.50 -8.18 -0.54
C THR A 90 21.17 -7.59 -0.07
N VAL A 91 21.13 -7.03 1.14
CA VAL A 91 19.91 -6.44 1.70
C VAL A 91 19.46 -5.24 0.87
N VAL A 92 20.38 -4.33 0.51
CA VAL A 92 20.05 -3.17 -0.32
C VAL A 92 19.46 -3.62 -1.65
N VAL A 93 20.13 -4.52 -2.37
CA VAL A 93 19.65 -5.02 -3.67
C VAL A 93 18.28 -5.69 -3.53
N ALA A 94 18.11 -6.58 -2.55
CA ALA A 94 16.85 -7.29 -2.35
C ALA A 94 15.68 -6.33 -2.07
N LYS A 95 15.88 -5.33 -1.19
CA LYS A 95 14.82 -4.37 -0.87
C LYS A 95 14.57 -3.39 -2.03
N SER A 96 15.61 -2.97 -2.75
CA SER A 96 15.45 -2.14 -3.95
C SER A 96 14.62 -2.85 -5.02
N VAL A 97 14.89 -4.13 -5.28
CA VAL A 97 14.10 -4.94 -6.22
C VAL A 97 12.65 -5.04 -5.76
N ALA A 98 12.41 -5.29 -4.47
CA ALA A 98 11.05 -5.33 -3.93
C ALA A 98 10.31 -3.99 -4.08
N ILE A 99 10.99 -2.87 -3.80
CA ILE A 99 10.44 -1.52 -3.98
C ILE A 99 10.10 -1.28 -5.45
N ILE A 100 11.02 -1.56 -6.37
CA ILE A 100 10.79 -1.39 -7.82
C ILE A 100 9.58 -2.21 -8.29
N LEU A 101 9.48 -3.47 -7.88
CA LEU A 101 8.33 -4.33 -8.20
C LEU A 101 7.03 -3.74 -7.64
N GLY A 102 7.05 -3.26 -6.40
CA GLY A 102 5.91 -2.56 -5.79
C GLY A 102 5.55 -1.25 -6.49
N THR A 103 6.54 -0.51 -7.01
CA THR A 103 6.35 0.71 -7.79
C THR A 103 5.70 0.41 -9.15
N ILE A 104 6.21 -0.59 -9.88
CA ILE A 104 5.61 -1.05 -11.15
C ILE A 104 4.16 -1.44 -10.91
N MET A 105 3.93 -2.24 -9.87
CA MET A 105 2.61 -2.60 -9.39
C MET A 105 1.73 -1.35 -9.19
N TYR A 106 2.18 -0.37 -8.40
CA TYR A 106 1.45 0.87 -8.14
C TYR A 106 1.03 1.61 -9.42
N PHE A 107 1.90 1.66 -10.43
CA PHE A 107 1.62 2.34 -11.70
C PHE A 107 0.67 1.60 -12.64
N GLU A 108 0.62 0.27 -12.59
CA GLU A 108 -0.23 -0.56 -13.46
C GLU A 108 -1.75 -0.37 -13.19
N LYS A 109 -2.15 0.29 -12.09
CA LYS A 109 -3.56 0.62 -11.72
C LYS A 109 -4.54 -0.58 -11.73
N ILE A 110 -4.05 -1.82 -11.75
CA ILE A 110 -4.87 -3.03 -11.71
C ILE A 110 -5.48 -3.16 -10.31
N ARG A 111 -6.76 -3.51 -10.19
CA ARG A 111 -7.41 -3.74 -8.88
C ARG A 111 -6.69 -4.81 -8.04
N LEU A 112 -6.07 -5.79 -8.72
CA LEU A 112 -5.24 -6.82 -8.12
C LEU A 112 -3.98 -6.25 -7.46
N THR A 113 -3.43 -5.16 -7.97
CA THR A 113 -2.22 -4.53 -7.41
C THR A 113 -2.39 -4.14 -5.94
N LEU A 114 -3.49 -3.45 -5.63
CA LEU A 114 -3.83 -3.07 -4.26
C LEU A 114 -3.92 -4.31 -3.38
N GLY A 115 -4.56 -5.38 -3.89
CA GLY A 115 -4.66 -6.65 -3.20
C GLY A 115 -3.29 -7.29 -2.93
N CYS A 116 -2.39 -7.30 -3.90
CA CYS A 116 -1.03 -7.82 -3.75
C CYS A 116 -0.21 -7.01 -2.76
N LEU A 117 -0.25 -5.68 -2.81
CA LEU A 117 0.45 -4.80 -1.86
C LEU A 117 -0.11 -4.93 -0.44
N LEU A 118 -1.44 -5.00 -0.29
CA LEU A 118 -2.07 -5.26 1.01
C LEU A 118 -1.71 -6.64 1.54
N PHE A 119 -1.77 -7.66 0.68
CA PHE A 119 -1.41 -9.01 1.05
C PHE A 119 0.04 -9.08 1.51
N LEU A 120 0.96 -8.44 0.78
CA LEU A 120 2.35 -8.35 1.20
C LEU A 120 2.47 -7.65 2.56
N ASN A 121 1.84 -6.49 2.73
CA ASN A 121 1.87 -5.78 4.02
C ASN A 121 1.34 -6.63 5.17
N ILE A 122 0.21 -7.32 4.99
CA ILE A 122 -0.37 -8.22 6.00
C ILE A 122 0.58 -9.40 6.28
N PHE A 123 1.19 -9.97 5.23
CA PHE A 123 2.13 -11.07 5.36
C PHE A 123 3.40 -10.67 6.13
N TYR A 124 3.91 -9.46 5.89
CA TYR A 124 5.10 -8.92 6.57
C TYR A 124 4.82 -8.43 8.00
N LEU A 125 3.58 -8.06 8.32
CA LEU A 125 3.18 -7.54 9.62
C LEU A 125 3.57 -8.46 10.81
N PRO A 126 3.29 -9.78 10.82
CA PRO A 126 3.73 -10.67 11.90
C PRO A 126 5.25 -10.79 12.00
N PHE A 127 5.98 -10.71 10.89
CA PHE A 127 7.45 -10.69 10.91
C PHE A 127 7.96 -9.42 11.58
N ILE A 128 7.43 -8.24 11.21
CA ILE A 128 7.78 -6.97 11.87
C ILE A 128 7.44 -7.01 13.35
N VAL A 129 6.25 -7.48 13.73
CA VAL A 129 5.85 -7.58 15.15
C VAL A 129 6.78 -8.52 15.91
N ALA A 130 7.11 -9.69 15.35
CA ALA A 130 8.07 -10.61 15.95
C ALA A 130 9.46 -9.97 16.09
N HIS A 131 9.94 -9.26 15.08
CA HIS A 131 11.21 -8.53 15.12
C HIS A 131 11.22 -7.43 16.19
N VAL A 132 10.16 -6.64 16.28
CA VAL A 132 10.01 -5.59 17.33
C VAL A 132 9.96 -6.21 18.73
N LEU A 133 9.28 -7.35 18.90
CA LEU A 133 9.26 -8.07 20.17
C LEU A 133 10.63 -8.65 20.55
N VAL A 134 11.37 -9.19 19.57
CA VAL A 134 12.74 -9.67 19.78
C VAL A 134 13.65 -8.50 20.14
N LEU A 135 13.56 -7.37 19.43
CA LEU A 135 14.38 -6.19 19.71
C LEU A 135 14.04 -5.58 21.07
N THR A 136 12.77 -5.43 21.44
CA THR A 136 12.41 -4.93 22.78
C THR A 136 12.89 -5.86 23.89
N ARG A 137 12.92 -7.19 23.66
CA ARG A 137 13.57 -8.12 24.59
C ARG A 137 15.09 -8.00 24.61
N PHE A 138 15.76 -7.80 23.48
CA PHE A 138 17.23 -7.66 23.45
C PHE A 138 17.73 -6.31 23.99
N PHE A 139 17.04 -5.20 23.68
CA PHE A 139 17.34 -3.87 24.19
C PHE A 139 16.91 -3.68 25.66
N GLY A 140 15.94 -4.47 26.15
CA GLY A 140 15.49 -4.41 27.54
C GLY A 140 16.42 -5.04 28.58
N PHE A 141 17.52 -5.71 28.16
CA PHE A 141 18.51 -6.33 29.06
C PHE A 141 19.80 -5.52 29.24
N TYR A 142 19.85 -4.27 28.73
CA TYR A 142 20.99 -3.35 28.92
C TYR A 142 20.61 -2.09 29.74
N ASN A 143 19.78 -2.24 30.77
CA ASN A 143 19.66 -1.29 31.88
C ASN A 143 19.87 -2.01 33.20
#